data_AF-A0A7C6MGM2-F1
#
_entry.id   AF-A0A7C6MGM2-F1
#
_cell.length_a   1.000
_cell.length_b   1.000
_cell.length_c   1.000
_cell.angle_alpha   90.00
_cell.angle_beta   90.00
_cell.angle_gamma   90.00
#
_symmetry.space_group_name_H-M   'P 1'
#
loop_
_entity.id
_entity.type
_entity.pdbx_description
1 polymer ?
#
loop_
_entity_poly.entity_id
_entity_poly.type
_entity_poly.pdbx_seq_one_letter_code
_entity_poly.pdbx_strand_id
1 'polypeptide(L)'
;MVEVITVGAATRQGAEEFLAEVATWLQTQTEPARPVHWRFRGGKPVEVRGLAHLSQLVLALNATADWAVVERPGGVPWAQTMRVAGGWITEVDGGEDQDSYARRVIRAGVVKPGELFEVVSCKDAGGKGGALYLVPEILATPTEVARMLWSWVHGRLPGEYELRELNEYLD
;
A
#
# COMPACT_ATOMS: atom_id res chain seq x y z
N MET A 1 -11.78 -34.55 -16.78
CA MET A 1 -12.68 -33.39 -16.90
C MET A 1 -12.25 -32.42 -15.82
N VAL A 2 -11.61 -31.30 -16.19
CA VAL A 2 -11.10 -30.31 -15.24
C VAL A 2 -12.00 -29.08 -15.34
N GLU A 3 -12.67 -28.74 -14.24
CA GLU A 3 -13.45 -27.52 -14.12
C GLU A 3 -12.50 -26.32 -14.07
N VAL A 4 -12.62 -25.45 -15.07
CA VAL A 4 -11.91 -24.17 -15.11
C VAL A 4 -12.69 -23.20 -14.25
N ILE A 5 -12.19 -22.93 -13.04
CA ILE A 5 -12.72 -21.87 -12.17
C ILE A 5 -12.35 -20.54 -12.83
N THR A 6 -13.34 -19.89 -13.42
CA THR A 6 -13.19 -18.56 -14.01
C THR A 6 -13.12 -17.57 -12.85
N VAL A 7 -11.95 -16.96 -12.64
CA VAL A 7 -11.82 -15.82 -11.71
C VAL A 7 -12.67 -14.68 -12.28
N GLY A 8 -13.81 -14.42 -11.64
CA GLY A 8 -14.77 -13.43 -12.09
C GLY A 8 -14.13 -12.05 -12.18
N ALA A 9 -14.18 -11.44 -13.37
CA ALA A 9 -13.84 -10.04 -13.54
C ALA A 9 -14.64 -9.21 -12.53
N ALA A 10 -13.97 -8.40 -11.71
CA ALA A 10 -14.64 -7.44 -10.84
C ALA A 10 -15.61 -6.64 -11.70
N THR A 11 -16.91 -6.78 -11.44
CA THR A 11 -17.94 -6.12 -12.24
C THR A 11 -17.74 -4.62 -12.10
N ARG A 12 -17.92 -3.90 -13.21
CA ARG A 12 -17.85 -2.43 -13.25
C ARG A 12 -18.66 -1.78 -12.12
N GLN A 13 -19.77 -2.41 -11.76
CA GLN A 13 -20.67 -2.01 -10.67
C GLN A 13 -20.02 -2.13 -9.28
N GLY A 14 -19.26 -3.19 -8.99
CA GLY A 14 -18.56 -3.33 -7.70
C GLY A 14 -17.42 -2.31 -7.53
N ALA A 15 -16.76 -1.94 -8.64
CA ALA A 15 -15.76 -0.87 -8.61
C ALA A 15 -16.40 0.52 -8.41
N GLU A 16 -17.56 0.76 -9.02
CA GLU A 16 -18.30 2.02 -8.88
C GLU A 16 -18.88 2.21 -7.47
N GLU A 17 -19.45 1.17 -6.86
CA GLU A 17 -19.94 1.19 -5.47
C GLU A 17 -18.81 1.44 -4.47
N PHE A 18 -17.68 0.77 -4.66
CA PHE A 18 -16.49 0.96 -3.85
C PHE A 18 -15.95 2.40 -3.94
N LEU A 19 -15.88 2.96 -5.16
CA LEU A 19 -15.44 4.34 -5.36
C LEU A 19 -16.41 5.36 -4.72
N ALA A 20 -17.71 5.07 -4.72
CA ALA A 20 -18.72 5.90 -4.07
C ALA A 20 -18.63 5.85 -2.54
N GLU A 21 -18.38 4.68 -1.95
CA GLU A 21 -18.14 4.53 -0.52
C GLU A 21 -16.88 5.30 -0.08
N VAL A 22 -15.80 5.20 -0.86
CA VAL A 22 -14.56 5.95 -0.63
C VAL A 22 -14.78 7.46 -0.73
N ALA A 23 -15.52 7.91 -1.75
CA ALA A 23 -15.82 9.33 -1.91
C ALA A 23 -16.64 9.88 -0.74
N THR A 24 -17.59 9.09 -0.24
CA THR A 24 -18.42 9.44 0.92
C THR A 24 -17.58 9.50 2.20
N TRP A 25 -16.73 8.50 2.42
CA TRP A 25 -15.80 8.50 3.55
C TRP A 25 -14.82 9.69 3.49
N LEU A 26 -14.29 10.03 2.31
CA LEU A 26 -13.40 11.18 2.10
C LEU A 26 -14.08 12.52 2.44
N GLN A 27 -15.36 12.69 2.14
CA GLN A 27 -16.12 13.90 2.48
C GLN A 27 -16.34 14.08 3.98
N THR A 28 -16.26 12.98 4.74
CA THR A 28 -16.34 13.02 6.22
C THR A 28 -15.00 13.24 6.89
N GLN A 29 -13.90 13.28 6.12
CA GLN A 29 -12.58 13.60 6.67
C GLN A 29 -12.43 15.11 6.76
N THR A 30 -12.11 15.61 7.96
CA THR A 30 -11.63 16.97 8.15
C THR A 30 -10.41 17.18 7.25
N GLU A 31 -10.38 18.27 6.48
CA GLU A 31 -9.19 18.66 5.71
C GLU A 31 -7.96 18.50 6.62
N PRO A 32 -6.93 17.77 6.17
CA PRO A 32 -5.77 17.58 7.00
C PRO A 32 -5.18 18.97 7.23
N ALA A 33 -5.14 19.42 8.49
CA ALA A 33 -4.63 20.74 8.86
C ALA A 33 -3.16 20.98 8.45
N ARG A 34 -2.52 19.99 7.82
CA ARG A 34 -1.16 20.01 7.29
C ARG A 34 -1.09 19.24 5.97
N PRO A 35 -0.32 19.73 4.98
CA PRO A 35 -0.20 19.09 3.67
C PRO A 35 0.42 17.69 3.78
N VAL A 36 -0.07 16.76 2.97
CA VAL A 36 0.51 15.42 2.82
C VAL A 36 1.57 15.46 1.73
N HIS A 37 2.73 14.84 1.96
CA HIS A 37 3.83 14.82 1.00
C HIS A 37 4.09 13.42 0.45
N TRP A 38 4.43 13.35 -0.84
CA TRP A 38 4.96 12.19 -1.52
C TRP A 38 6.46 12.36 -1.76
N ARG A 39 7.25 11.33 -1.45
CA ARG A 39 8.70 11.34 -1.62
C ARG A 39 9.16 10.09 -2.37
N PHE A 40 9.43 10.25 -3.66
CA PHE A 40 10.02 9.19 -4.48
C PHE A 40 11.47 8.93 -4.07
N ARG A 41 11.78 7.71 -3.59
CA ARG A 41 13.14 7.25 -3.24
C ARG A 41 14.00 8.27 -2.46
N GLY A 42 13.43 8.92 -1.45
CA GLY A 42 14.16 9.92 -0.65
C GLY A 42 14.44 11.26 -1.36
N GLY A 43 13.86 11.47 -2.54
CA GLY A 43 13.95 12.71 -3.31
C GLY A 43 13.24 13.91 -2.67
N LYS A 44 12.99 14.96 -3.47
CA LYS A 44 12.26 16.14 -2.98
C LYS A 44 10.78 15.80 -2.74
N PRO A 45 10.17 16.28 -1.64
CA PRO A 45 8.76 16.06 -1.38
C PRO A 45 7.91 16.81 -2.41
N VAL A 46 6.81 16.17 -2.81
CA VAL A 46 5.76 16.73 -3.66
C VAL A 46 4.47 16.74 -2.86
N GLU A 47 3.76 17.86 -2.84
CA GLU A 47 2.46 17.95 -2.15
C GLU A 47 1.41 17.09 -2.87
N VAL A 48 0.73 16.24 -2.09
CA VAL A 48 -0.36 15.40 -2.57
C VAL A 48 -1.66 16.20 -2.50
N ARG A 49 -2.36 16.28 -3.63
CA ARG A 49 -3.55 17.14 -3.80
C ARG A 49 -4.87 16.41 -3.48
N GLY A 50 -4.77 15.14 -3.08
CA GLY A 50 -5.90 14.23 -2.88
C GLY A 50 -5.65 12.85 -3.48
N LEU A 51 -6.62 11.96 -3.29
CA LEU A 51 -6.51 10.55 -3.62
C LEU A 51 -6.22 10.28 -5.11
N ALA A 52 -6.88 11.00 -6.02
CA ALA A 52 -6.66 10.84 -7.46
C ALA A 52 -5.22 11.21 -7.87
N HIS A 53 -4.67 12.28 -7.28
CA HIS A 53 -3.28 12.66 -7.52
C HIS A 53 -2.33 11.58 -6.96
N LEU A 54 -2.60 11.06 -5.76
CA LEU A 54 -1.80 9.99 -5.16
C LEU A 54 -1.80 8.71 -6.02
N SER A 55 -2.94 8.32 -6.59
CA SER A 55 -3.03 7.16 -7.49
C SER A 55 -2.14 7.32 -8.73
N GLN A 56 -2.08 8.52 -9.31
CA GLN A 56 -1.17 8.81 -10.43
C GLN A 56 0.30 8.74 -10.02
N LEU A 57 0.64 9.22 -8.81
CA LEU A 57 1.99 9.13 -8.27
C LEU A 57 2.41 7.67 -8.03
N VAL A 58 1.50 6.81 -7.54
CA VAL A 58 1.74 5.37 -7.38
C VAL A 58 1.94 4.70 -8.74
N LEU A 59 1.09 5.02 -9.73
CA LEU A 59 1.22 4.49 -11.09
C LEU A 59 2.57 4.87 -11.73
N ALA A 60 3.14 6.01 -11.37
CA ALA A 60 4.45 6.46 -11.85
C ALA A 60 5.64 5.64 -11.30
N LEU A 61 5.43 4.79 -10.27
CA LEU A 61 6.40 3.79 -9.83
C LEU A 61 6.41 2.62 -10.82
N ASN A 62 7.14 2.77 -11.92
CA ASN A 62 7.03 1.88 -13.08
C ASN A 62 8.11 0.80 -13.13
N ALA A 63 9.28 1.03 -12.54
CA ALA A 63 10.34 0.05 -12.48
C ALA A 63 10.22 -0.81 -11.22
N THR A 64 10.59 -2.09 -11.32
CA THR A 64 10.68 -2.97 -10.15
C THR A 64 11.59 -2.33 -9.10
N ALA A 65 11.18 -2.39 -7.84
CA ALA A 65 11.80 -1.72 -6.71
C ALA A 65 11.77 -0.18 -6.74
N ASP A 66 10.98 0.45 -7.62
CA ASP A 66 10.55 1.84 -7.40
C ASP A 66 9.73 1.92 -6.13
N TRP A 67 10.08 2.84 -5.24
CA TRP A 67 9.37 3.01 -3.98
C TRP A 67 9.27 4.48 -3.62
N ALA A 68 8.26 4.77 -2.82
CA ALA A 68 8.03 6.11 -2.31
C ALA A 68 7.32 6.06 -0.95
N VAL A 69 7.51 7.14 -0.20
CA VAL A 69 6.87 7.36 1.09
C VAL A 69 5.83 8.47 0.95
N VAL A 70 4.67 8.26 1.54
CA VAL A 70 3.71 9.31 1.86
C VAL A 70 3.81 9.62 3.36
N GLU A 71 3.90 10.89 3.71
CA GLU A 71 4.11 11.31 5.10
C GLU A 71 3.46 12.67 5.38
N ARG A 72 3.14 12.91 6.65
CA ARG A 72 2.81 14.25 7.16
C ARG A 72 4.08 15.00 7.59
N PRO A 73 4.02 16.34 7.74
CA PRO A 73 5.13 17.11 8.29
C PRO A 73 5.46 16.64 9.71
N GLY A 74 6.69 16.20 9.93
CA GLY A 74 7.14 15.55 11.17
C GLY A 74 7.45 14.06 11.02
N GLY A 75 7.11 13.45 9.88
CA GLY A 75 7.52 12.09 9.54
C GLY A 75 6.65 10.97 10.13
N VAL A 76 5.64 11.29 10.94
CA VAL A 76 4.65 10.32 11.48
C VAL A 76 3.25 10.95 11.41
N PRO A 77 2.20 10.20 11.02
CA PRO A 77 2.27 8.86 10.42
C PRO A 77 2.90 8.88 9.02
N TRP A 78 3.51 7.76 8.64
CA TRP A 78 4.04 7.52 7.30
C TRP A 78 3.55 6.18 6.73
N ALA A 79 3.37 6.14 5.42
CA ALA A 79 3.14 4.91 4.69
C ALA A 79 4.05 4.87 3.47
N GLN A 80 4.46 3.69 3.03
CA GLN A 80 5.27 3.52 1.83
C GLN A 80 4.64 2.53 0.89
N THR A 81 4.97 2.66 -0.39
CA THR A 81 4.65 1.65 -1.39
C THR A 81 5.86 1.36 -2.24
N MET A 82 5.96 0.12 -2.71
CA MET A 82 6.99 -0.32 -3.63
C MET A 82 6.38 -1.13 -4.77
N ARG A 83 6.87 -0.86 -5.99
CA ARG A 83 6.58 -1.63 -7.19
C ARG A 83 7.33 -2.96 -7.12
N VAL A 84 6.60 -4.06 -7.31
CA VAL A 84 7.14 -5.43 -7.35
C VAL A 84 6.63 -6.16 -8.59
N ALA A 85 7.15 -7.36 -8.85
CA ALA A 85 6.64 -8.21 -9.91
C ALA A 85 5.13 -8.46 -9.70
N GLY A 86 4.31 -8.04 -10.66
CA GLY A 86 2.85 -8.25 -10.65
C GLY A 86 2.00 -7.17 -9.95
N GLY A 87 2.58 -6.24 -9.18
CA GLY A 87 1.76 -5.25 -8.47
C GLY A 87 2.54 -4.28 -7.59
N TRP A 88 1.89 -3.83 -6.53
CA TRP A 88 2.48 -2.95 -5.53
C TRP A 88 2.20 -3.52 -4.16
N ILE A 89 3.15 -3.31 -3.26
CA ILE A 89 2.97 -3.56 -1.83
C ILE A 89 2.81 -2.24 -1.09
N THR A 90 2.18 -2.28 0.08
CA THR A 90 2.03 -1.11 0.96
C THR A 90 2.45 -1.46 2.37
N GLU A 91 3.30 -0.63 2.95
CA GLU A 91 3.74 -0.76 4.33
C GLU A 91 3.49 0.54 5.09
N VAL A 92 3.32 0.43 6.40
CA VAL A 92 3.02 1.56 7.27
C VAL A 92 3.87 1.53 8.52
N ASP A 93 3.99 2.67 9.18
CA ASP A 93 4.61 2.73 10.49
C ASP A 93 3.86 1.88 11.56
N GLY A 94 4.58 1.52 12.62
CA GLY A 94 4.07 0.75 13.76
C GLY A 94 3.00 1.48 14.60
N GLY A 95 2.74 2.75 14.35
CA GLY A 95 1.98 3.63 15.23
C GLY A 95 2.84 4.19 16.37
N GLU A 96 2.25 5.03 17.21
CA GLU A 96 2.95 5.83 18.25
C GLU A 96 3.63 4.98 19.35
N ASP A 97 3.21 3.73 19.55
CA ASP A 97 3.56 2.92 20.72
C ASP A 97 4.39 1.64 20.43
N GLN A 98 4.86 1.43 19.20
CA GLN A 98 5.57 0.20 18.84
C GLN A 98 6.94 0.49 18.23
N ASP A 99 7.95 -0.30 18.64
CA ASP A 99 9.29 -0.25 18.07
C ASP A 99 9.21 -0.26 16.54
N SER A 100 9.89 0.73 15.94
CA SER A 100 9.79 1.25 14.58
C SER A 100 10.04 0.26 13.42
N TYR A 101 9.35 -0.87 13.40
CA TYR A 101 9.34 -1.79 12.28
C TYR A 101 8.11 -1.52 11.40
N ALA A 102 8.35 -1.48 10.10
CA ALA A 102 7.29 -1.33 9.11
C ALA A 102 6.36 -2.55 9.17
N ARG A 103 5.05 -2.33 9.08
CA ARG A 103 4.05 -3.41 8.97
C ARG A 103 3.47 -3.46 7.58
N ARG A 104 3.20 -4.65 7.07
CA ARG A 104 2.59 -4.86 5.76
C ARG A 104 1.08 -4.67 5.85
N VAL A 105 0.52 -3.88 4.94
CA VAL A 105 -0.93 -3.79 4.74
C VAL A 105 -1.36 -4.90 3.80
N ILE A 106 -2.33 -5.72 4.21
CA ILE A 106 -2.90 -6.79 3.39
C ILE A 106 -4.43 -6.75 3.43
N ARG A 107 -5.10 -7.34 2.44
CA ARG A 107 -6.55 -7.53 2.49
C ARG A 107 -6.90 -8.64 3.49
N ALA A 108 -7.79 -8.33 4.42
CA ALA A 108 -8.21 -9.25 5.47
C ALA A 108 -8.83 -10.53 4.87
N GLY A 109 -8.46 -11.69 5.43
CA GLY A 109 -9.01 -12.99 5.04
C GLY A 109 -8.55 -13.52 3.68
N VAL A 110 -7.62 -12.84 3.00
CA VAL A 110 -7.09 -13.30 1.71
C VAL A 110 -5.83 -14.14 1.90
N VAL A 111 -4.88 -13.69 2.72
CA VAL A 111 -3.58 -14.36 2.87
C VAL A 111 -3.69 -15.63 3.73
N LYS A 112 -3.40 -16.79 3.13
CA LYS A 112 -3.09 -18.02 3.85
C LYS A 112 -1.56 -18.12 4.08
N PRO A 113 -1.10 -18.46 5.29
CA PRO A 113 0.33 -18.70 5.54
C PRO A 113 0.90 -19.76 4.58
N GLY A 114 2.04 -19.50 3.95
CA GLY A 114 2.84 -20.51 3.25
C GLY A 114 2.92 -20.44 1.71
N GLU A 115 2.18 -19.57 1.03
CA GLU A 115 2.32 -19.37 -0.43
C GLU A 115 3.17 -18.14 -0.77
N LEU A 116 4.49 -18.31 -0.72
CA LEU A 116 5.47 -17.27 -1.03
C LEU A 116 5.82 -17.26 -2.52
N PHE A 117 5.73 -16.10 -3.17
CA PHE A 117 6.43 -15.81 -4.42
C PHE A 117 7.62 -14.86 -4.19
N GLU A 118 8.65 -15.12 -4.98
CA GLU A 118 9.84 -14.34 -5.33
C GLU A 118 10.44 -13.36 -4.29
N VAL A 119 11.72 -13.63 -3.98
CA VAL A 119 12.61 -12.74 -3.24
C VAL A 119 12.95 -11.52 -4.11
N VAL A 120 12.38 -10.35 -3.79
CA VAL A 120 12.93 -9.09 -4.30
C VAL A 120 14.04 -8.68 -3.33
N SER A 121 15.30 -8.88 -3.74
CA SER A 121 16.44 -8.36 -3.00
C SER A 121 16.50 -6.84 -3.16
N CYS A 122 16.22 -6.10 -2.07
CA CYS A 122 16.35 -4.64 -2.05
C CYS A 122 17.81 -4.13 -2.23
N LYS A 123 18.80 -5.03 -2.37
CA LYS A 123 20.19 -4.63 -2.66
C LYS A 123 20.32 -3.87 -3.98
N ASP A 124 19.47 -4.16 -4.96
CA ASP A 124 19.54 -3.53 -6.28
C ASP A 124 18.92 -2.11 -6.30
N ALA A 125 18.22 -1.72 -5.23
CA ALA A 125 17.60 -0.39 -5.07
C ALA A 125 18.34 0.52 -4.06
N GLY A 126 19.55 0.14 -3.63
CA GLY A 126 20.37 0.94 -2.69
C GLY A 126 19.95 0.87 -1.22
N GLY A 127 19.05 -0.06 -0.86
CA GLY A 127 18.65 -0.30 0.53
C GLY A 127 19.62 -1.22 1.27
N LYS A 128 19.74 -1.05 2.60
CA LYS A 128 20.43 -2.04 3.45
C LYS A 128 19.63 -3.34 3.41
N GLY A 129 20.23 -4.38 2.86
CA GLY A 129 19.54 -5.57 2.35
C GLY A 129 18.67 -6.34 3.34
N GLY A 130 17.48 -6.67 2.88
CA GLY A 130 16.65 -7.80 3.32
C GLY A 130 16.01 -8.42 2.08
N ALA A 131 15.77 -9.73 2.11
CA ALA A 131 14.92 -10.40 1.12
C ALA A 131 13.47 -9.98 1.39
N LEU A 132 12.79 -9.40 0.40
CA LEU A 132 11.37 -9.16 0.50
C LEU A 132 10.62 -10.41 0.04
N TYR A 133 9.85 -11.02 0.94
CA TYR A 133 8.96 -12.12 0.62
C TYR A 133 7.59 -11.55 0.23
N LEU A 134 7.03 -12.03 -0.89
CA LEU A 134 5.75 -11.59 -1.42
C LEU A 134 4.75 -12.73 -1.40
N VAL A 135 3.49 -12.42 -1.10
CA VAL A 135 2.36 -13.32 -1.36
C VAL A 135 1.56 -12.70 -2.51
N PRO A 136 1.10 -13.46 -3.53
CA PRO A 136 0.41 -12.91 -4.72
C PRO A 136 -0.79 -12.03 -4.40
N GLU A 137 -1.44 -12.33 -3.28
CA GLU A 137 -2.64 -11.67 -2.77
C GLU A 137 -2.38 -10.27 -2.18
N ILE A 138 -1.10 -9.90 -2.02
CA ILE A 138 -0.66 -8.58 -1.53
C ILE A 138 -0.60 -7.57 -2.69
N LEU A 139 -0.65 -8.04 -3.93
CA LEU A 139 -0.50 -7.20 -5.12
C LEU A 139 -1.77 -6.35 -5.35
N ALA A 140 -1.67 -5.08 -4.98
CA ALA A 140 -2.75 -4.11 -5.14
C ALA A 140 -2.62 -3.30 -6.44
N THR A 141 -3.74 -2.78 -6.94
CA THR A 141 -3.76 -1.77 -8.01
C THR A 141 -3.30 -0.40 -7.49
N PRO A 142 -2.88 0.54 -8.36
CA PRO A 142 -2.49 1.88 -7.94
C PRO A 142 -3.57 2.64 -7.13
N THR A 143 -4.84 2.41 -7.46
CA THR A 143 -5.97 3.01 -6.75
C THR A 143 -6.14 2.42 -5.35
N GLU A 144 -6.05 1.11 -5.20
CA GLU A 144 -6.12 0.43 -3.89
C GLU A 144 -4.96 0.86 -3.00
N VAL A 145 -3.73 0.91 -3.53
CA VAL A 145 -2.56 1.43 -2.83
C VAL A 145 -2.78 2.86 -2.37
N ALA A 146 -3.17 3.76 -3.28
CA ALA A 146 -3.40 5.16 -2.94
C ALA A 146 -4.44 5.30 -1.82
N ARG A 147 -5.47 4.46 -1.81
CA ARG A 147 -6.48 4.42 -0.76
C ARG A 147 -5.87 3.97 0.58
N MET A 148 -5.08 2.89 0.61
CA MET A 148 -4.40 2.43 1.83
C MET A 148 -3.48 3.52 2.40
N LEU A 149 -2.62 4.08 1.54
CA LEU A 149 -1.68 5.15 1.86
C LEU A 149 -2.40 6.38 2.44
N TRP A 150 -3.44 6.87 1.74
CA TRP A 150 -4.22 8.03 2.15
C TRP A 150 -4.96 7.78 3.46
N SER A 151 -5.56 6.60 3.63
CA SER A 151 -6.31 6.30 4.84
C SER A 151 -5.39 6.24 6.07
N TRP A 152 -4.23 5.60 5.93
CA TRP A 152 -3.25 5.52 7.02
C TRP A 152 -2.74 6.89 7.46
N VAL A 153 -2.31 7.75 6.53
CA VAL A 153 -1.84 9.10 6.91
C VAL A 153 -2.96 9.99 7.42
N HIS A 154 -4.22 9.58 7.31
CA HIS A 154 -5.39 10.22 7.92
C HIS A 154 -5.84 9.54 9.23
N GLY A 155 -5.09 8.56 9.72
CA GLY A 155 -5.23 7.99 11.06
C GLY A 155 -6.02 6.70 11.13
N ARG A 156 -6.44 6.09 10.00
CA ARG A 156 -7.17 4.82 10.05
C ARG A 156 -7.04 4.01 8.77
N LEU A 157 -6.78 2.70 8.89
CA LEU A 157 -6.96 1.77 7.77
C LEU A 157 -8.43 1.35 7.63
N PRO A 158 -8.93 1.22 6.39
CA PRO A 158 -10.25 0.66 6.15
C PRO A 158 -10.38 -0.79 6.67
N GLY A 159 -11.60 -1.18 7.06
CA GLY A 159 -11.85 -2.43 7.79
C GLY A 159 -11.60 -3.71 6.97
N GLU A 160 -11.51 -3.62 5.66
CA GLU A 160 -11.11 -4.74 4.80
C GLU A 160 -9.60 -4.99 4.76
N TYR A 161 -8.79 -4.17 5.45
CA TYR A 161 -7.35 -4.31 5.52
C TYR A 161 -6.89 -4.61 6.94
N GLU A 162 -5.84 -5.42 7.05
CA GLU A 162 -5.17 -5.73 8.30
C GLU A 162 -3.66 -5.49 8.19
N LEU A 163 -3.03 -5.33 9.34
CA LEU A 163 -1.59 -5.16 9.47
C LEU A 163 -0.93 -6.49 9.83
N ARG A 164 0.15 -6.81 9.14
CA ARG A 164 0.97 -8.00 9.39
C ARG A 164 2.41 -7.62 9.65
N GLU A 165 3.03 -8.28 10.61
CA GLU A 165 4.46 -8.16 10.83
C GLU A 165 5.23 -8.71 9.63
N LEU A 166 6.32 -8.05 9.24
CA LEU A 166 7.14 -8.52 8.12
C LEU A 166 7.81 -9.87 8.41
N ASN A 167 8.00 -10.19 9.69
CA ASN A 167 8.65 -11.43 10.13
C ASN A 167 7.69 -12.63 10.18
N GLU A 168 6.36 -12.42 10.12
CA GLU A 168 5.36 -13.51 10.11
C GLU A 168 5.44 -14.40 8.85
N TYR A 169 6.20 -13.99 7.83
CA TYR A 169 6.36 -14.72 6.57
C TYR A 169 7.64 -15.59 6.51
N LEU A 170 8.42 -15.64 7.58
CA LEU A 170 9.75 -16.28 7.60
C LEU A 170 9.80 -17.65 8.30
N ASP A 171 8.66 -18.15 8.80
CA ASP A 171 8.55 -19.44 9.49
C ASP A 171 8.15 -20.61 8.56
#